data_AF-A0A370I3G5-F1
#
_entry.id   AF-A0A370I3G5-F1
#
_cell.length_a   1.000
_cell.length_b   1.000
_cell.length_c   1.000
_cell.angle_alpha   90.00
_cell.angle_beta   90.00
_cell.angle_gamma   90.00
#
_symmetry.space_group_name_H-M   'P 1'
#
loop_
_entity.id
_entity.type
_entity.pdbx_description
1 polymer ?
#
loop_
_entity_poly.entity_id
_entity_poly.type
_entity_poly.pdbx_seq_one_letter_code
_entity_poly.pdbx_strand_id
1 'polypeptide(L)'
;MFEQIRPTVFLAKTVAAVTLMAGLLAVTAVEATPRPTEFTLPGLPLTAGLGPDTAVVVLGYGLLPDGGMRPELLARLSAGYVQALLCPATPIIVTGGNPENGVTEARAMADWFVAHGISPARVHIEDRAESTVQNAEYSALLMRAIGAVDAVLVTSADHVQRAQGEFLAAGIRVVATLTPDQTPSSALPFGPR
;
A
#
# COMPACT_ATOMS: atom_id res chain seq x y z
N MET A 1 42.79 46.55 -64.29
CA MET A 1 42.47 47.73 -63.47
C MET A 1 42.17 47.22 -62.08
N PHE A 2 42.94 47.71 -61.10
CA PHE A 2 42.88 47.34 -59.68
C PHE A 2 41.46 47.43 -59.11
N GLU A 3 41.09 46.57 -58.16
CA GLU A 3 40.80 47.04 -56.78
C GLU A 3 40.76 45.88 -55.76
N GLN A 4 41.37 46.13 -54.61
CA GLN A 4 41.36 45.31 -53.39
C GLN A 4 39.95 45.22 -52.77
N ILE A 5 39.71 44.27 -51.85
CA ILE A 5 39.19 44.52 -50.48
C ILE A 5 39.29 43.22 -49.64
N ARG A 6 39.44 43.43 -48.33
CA ARG A 6 39.99 42.65 -47.21
C ARG A 6 39.24 41.37 -46.75
N PRO A 7 39.89 40.50 -45.94
CA PRO A 7 39.30 39.28 -45.39
C PRO A 7 38.43 39.59 -44.15
N THR A 8 37.34 38.84 -43.96
CA THR A 8 36.53 38.93 -42.73
C THR A 8 36.37 37.54 -42.11
N VAL A 9 37.10 37.35 -41.01
CA VAL A 9 36.76 36.65 -39.76
C VAL A 9 36.14 35.25 -39.85
N PHE A 10 36.96 34.26 -39.47
CA PHE A 10 36.59 32.91 -39.05
C PHE A 10 35.60 32.95 -37.88
N LEU A 11 34.38 32.41 -38.07
CA LEU A 11 33.47 32.07 -36.98
C LEU A 11 33.58 30.57 -36.70
N ALA A 12 34.41 30.19 -35.73
CA ALA A 12 34.46 28.83 -35.23
C ALA A 12 33.16 28.51 -34.48
N LYS A 13 32.29 27.68 -35.08
CA LYS A 13 31.14 27.09 -34.39
C LYS A 13 31.60 25.87 -33.62
N THR A 14 31.62 26.00 -32.30
CA THR A 14 31.76 24.94 -31.32
C THR A 14 30.56 23.99 -31.42
N VAL A 15 30.79 22.72 -31.75
CA VAL A 15 29.78 21.66 -31.60
C VAL A 15 29.96 21.08 -30.19
N ALA A 16 29.15 21.52 -29.25
CA ALA A 16 29.07 20.89 -27.93
C ALA A 16 28.20 19.63 -28.06
N ALA A 17 28.82 18.47 -27.93
CA ALA A 17 28.15 17.18 -27.83
C ALA A 17 27.35 17.13 -26.52
N VAL A 18 26.02 17.06 -26.64
CA VAL A 18 25.12 16.77 -25.52
C VAL A 18 25.02 15.25 -25.39
N THR A 19 25.81 14.67 -24.48
CA THR A 19 25.67 13.27 -24.11
C THR A 19 24.53 13.15 -23.08
N LEU A 20 23.38 12.64 -23.52
CA LEU A 20 22.25 12.31 -22.66
C LEU A 20 22.61 11.09 -21.80
N MET A 21 23.01 11.30 -20.55
CA MET A 21 23.15 10.23 -19.57
C MET A 21 21.77 9.83 -19.07
N ALA A 22 21.26 8.69 -19.55
CA ALA A 22 20.13 8.01 -18.93
C ALA A 22 20.58 7.47 -17.56
N GLY A 23 20.27 8.22 -16.49
CA GLY A 23 20.43 7.77 -15.12
C GLY A 23 19.39 6.71 -14.80
N LEU A 24 19.79 5.44 -14.85
CA LEU A 24 19.01 4.33 -14.31
C LEU A 24 19.09 4.40 -12.78
N LEU A 25 18.11 5.03 -12.13
CA LEU A 25 17.91 4.90 -10.69
C LEU A 25 17.39 3.49 -10.42
N ALA A 26 18.31 2.56 -10.17
CA ALA A 26 17.97 1.33 -9.48
C ALA A 26 17.54 1.73 -8.07
N VAL A 27 16.23 1.76 -7.82
CA VAL A 27 15.68 1.71 -6.47
C VAL A 27 16.09 0.35 -5.91
N THR A 28 17.22 0.30 -5.21
CA THR A 28 17.59 -0.86 -4.42
C THR A 28 16.52 -0.99 -3.36
N ALA A 29 15.69 -2.03 -3.44
CA ALA A 29 14.85 -2.43 -2.32
C ALA A 29 15.77 -2.54 -1.11
N VAL A 30 15.55 -1.68 -0.11
CA VAL A 30 16.16 -1.89 1.19
C VAL A 30 15.50 -3.14 1.74
N GLU A 31 16.16 -4.29 1.58
CA GLU A 31 15.78 -5.49 2.32
C GLU A 31 15.97 -5.14 3.80
N ALA A 32 14.86 -4.83 4.46
CA ALA A 32 14.85 -4.66 5.89
C ALA A 32 15.33 -5.97 6.51
N THR A 33 16.36 -5.91 7.36
CA THR A 33 16.77 -7.08 8.13
C THR A 33 15.56 -7.56 8.95
N PRO A 34 15.09 -8.80 8.73
CA PRO A 34 13.92 -9.30 9.42
C PRO A 34 14.19 -9.29 10.92
N ARG A 35 13.21 -8.81 11.69
CA ARG A 35 13.33 -8.76 13.15
C ARG A 35 13.38 -10.20 13.69
N PRO A 36 13.96 -10.45 14.88
CA PRO A 36 14.15 -11.82 15.40
C PRO A 36 12.87 -12.66 15.51
N THR A 37 11.69 -12.03 15.54
CA THR A 37 10.38 -12.69 15.59
C THR A 37 9.71 -12.82 14.21
N GLU A 38 10.29 -12.19 13.19
CA GLU A 38 9.78 -12.15 11.83
C GLU A 38 10.26 -13.36 11.03
N PHE A 39 9.34 -14.09 10.41
CA PHE A 39 9.69 -15.17 9.49
C PHE A 39 8.77 -15.18 8.27
N THR A 40 9.37 -15.18 7.09
CA THR A 40 8.65 -15.31 5.81
C THR A 40 8.30 -16.76 5.57
N LEU A 41 7.02 -17.06 5.29
CA LEU A 41 6.60 -18.41 4.94
C LEU A 41 7.16 -18.81 3.56
N PRO A 42 7.90 -19.92 3.42
CA PRO A 42 8.46 -20.32 2.13
C PRO A 42 7.39 -20.46 1.05
N GLY A 43 7.54 -19.73 -0.05
CA GLY A 43 6.61 -19.74 -1.17
C GLY A 43 5.35 -18.88 -1.01
N LEU A 44 5.22 -18.11 0.08
CA LEU A 44 4.13 -17.16 0.29
C LEU A 44 4.71 -15.78 0.65
N PRO A 45 4.19 -14.67 0.09
CA PRO A 45 4.58 -13.32 0.49
C PRO A 45 3.91 -12.92 1.81
N LEU A 46 3.88 -13.84 2.77
CA LEU A 46 3.29 -13.69 4.09
C LEU A 46 4.40 -13.71 5.13
N THR A 47 4.38 -12.70 5.98
CA THR A 47 5.34 -12.55 7.07
C THR A 47 4.63 -12.83 8.39
N ALA A 48 5.11 -13.80 9.15
CA ALA A 48 4.60 -14.12 10.48
C ALA A 48 5.39 -13.38 11.57
N GLY A 49 4.77 -13.19 12.74
CA GLY A 49 5.45 -12.69 13.94
C GLY A 49 5.83 -11.20 13.92
N LEU A 50 5.16 -10.41 13.08
CA LEU A 50 5.23 -8.94 13.14
C LEU A 50 4.62 -8.43 14.45
N GLY A 51 5.25 -7.39 15.01
CA GLY A 51 4.91 -6.80 16.31
C GLY A 51 3.87 -5.67 16.23
N PRO A 52 3.53 -5.06 17.37
CA PRO A 52 2.54 -3.97 17.45
C PRO A 52 2.95 -2.67 16.72
N ASP A 53 4.22 -2.54 16.36
CA ASP A 53 4.77 -1.43 15.58
C ASP A 53 4.58 -1.60 14.05
N THR A 54 3.97 -2.71 13.61
CA THR A 54 3.58 -2.94 12.22
C THR A 54 2.06 -3.04 12.11
N ALA A 55 1.44 -2.25 11.24
CA ALA A 55 0.01 -2.31 10.97
C ALA A 55 -0.28 -3.15 9.71
N VAL A 56 -1.36 -3.93 9.74
CA VAL A 56 -1.97 -4.49 8.52
C VAL A 56 -2.96 -3.47 8.00
N VAL A 57 -2.68 -2.84 6.86
CA VAL A 57 -3.55 -1.79 6.29
C VAL A 57 -4.32 -2.37 5.11
N VAL A 58 -5.65 -2.48 5.25
CA VAL A 58 -6.55 -3.02 4.23
C VAL A 58 -7.27 -1.87 3.51
N LEU A 59 -7.04 -1.76 2.20
CA LEU A 59 -7.61 -0.70 1.38
C LEU A 59 -9.00 -1.09 0.84
N GLY A 60 -9.92 -0.12 0.88
CA GLY A 60 -11.25 -0.21 0.27
C GLY A 60 -11.25 -0.38 -1.26
N TYR A 61 -12.38 -0.84 -1.79
CA TYR A 61 -12.62 -1.13 -3.22
C TYR A 61 -13.96 -0.58 -3.75
N GLY A 62 -14.82 -0.05 -2.88
CA GLY A 62 -16.20 0.29 -3.21
C GLY A 62 -17.20 -0.62 -2.52
N LEU A 63 -18.28 -0.04 -2.00
CA LEU A 63 -19.51 -0.75 -1.70
C LEU A 63 -20.42 -0.84 -2.94
N LEU A 64 -21.41 -1.72 -2.86
CA LEU A 64 -22.57 -1.76 -3.73
C LEU A 64 -23.58 -0.68 -3.29
N PRO A 65 -24.52 -0.25 -4.16
CA PRO A 65 -25.49 0.80 -3.82
C PRO A 65 -26.40 0.49 -2.62
N ASP A 66 -26.56 -0.79 -2.28
CA ASP A 66 -27.31 -1.25 -1.10
C ASP A 66 -26.45 -1.26 0.19
N GLY A 67 -25.18 -0.87 0.12
CA GLY A 67 -24.20 -0.94 1.20
C GLY A 67 -23.49 -2.28 1.31
N GLY A 68 -23.78 -3.25 0.43
CA GLY A 68 -23.12 -4.55 0.41
C GLY A 68 -21.65 -4.44 -0.03
N MET A 69 -20.79 -5.29 0.52
CA MET A 69 -19.38 -5.34 0.09
C MET A 69 -19.22 -6.08 -1.23
N ARG A 70 -18.43 -5.51 -2.14
CA ARG A 70 -18.09 -6.15 -3.43
C ARG A 70 -17.25 -7.41 -3.22
N PRO A 71 -17.32 -8.41 -4.12
CA PRO A 71 -16.50 -9.63 -4.01
C PRO A 71 -15.01 -9.36 -3.85
N GLU A 72 -14.47 -8.37 -4.56
CA GLU A 72 -13.06 -7.98 -4.45
C GLU A 72 -12.72 -7.37 -3.08
N LEU A 73 -13.64 -6.62 -2.47
CA LEU A 73 -13.48 -6.10 -1.11
C LEU A 73 -13.41 -7.25 -0.10
N LEU A 74 -14.27 -8.26 -0.24
CA LEU A 74 -14.25 -9.47 0.58
C LEU A 74 -12.96 -10.29 0.39
N ALA A 75 -12.42 -10.33 -0.83
CA ALA A 75 -11.17 -11.00 -1.14
C ALA A 75 -9.98 -10.32 -0.42
N ARG A 76 -9.93 -8.98 -0.42
CA ARG A 76 -8.93 -8.20 0.34
C ARG A 76 -9.07 -8.41 1.85
N LEU A 77 -10.30 -8.42 2.37
CA LEU A 77 -10.58 -8.69 3.78
C LEU A 77 -10.09 -10.08 4.20
N SER A 78 -10.35 -11.09 3.35
CA SER A 78 -9.86 -12.46 3.58
C SER A 78 -8.33 -12.51 3.62
N ALA A 79 -7.65 -11.81 2.71
CA ALA A 79 -6.20 -11.73 2.71
C ALA A 79 -5.65 -11.02 3.97
N GLY A 80 -6.26 -9.89 4.35
CA GLY A 80 -5.92 -9.18 5.59
C GLY A 80 -6.18 -10.00 6.84
N TYR A 81 -7.22 -10.84 6.84
CA TYR A 81 -7.54 -11.76 7.92
C TYR A 81 -6.46 -12.82 8.10
N VAL A 82 -5.98 -13.44 7.01
CA VAL A 82 -4.85 -14.38 7.07
C VAL A 82 -3.62 -13.72 7.70
N GLN A 83 -3.28 -12.52 7.24
CA GLN A 83 -2.15 -11.77 7.79
C GLN A 83 -2.34 -11.44 9.28
N ALA A 84 -3.57 -11.07 9.68
CA ALA A 84 -3.91 -10.76 11.07
C ALA A 84 -3.86 -11.97 12.01
N LEU A 85 -4.12 -13.19 11.50
CA LEU A 85 -3.96 -14.44 12.25
C LEU A 85 -2.49 -14.82 12.43
N LEU A 86 -1.66 -14.60 11.41
CA LEU A 86 -0.20 -14.84 11.49
C LEU A 86 0.51 -13.83 12.41
N CYS A 87 -0.12 -12.69 12.65
CA CYS A 87 0.42 -11.58 13.44
C CYS A 87 -0.61 -11.09 14.48
N PRO A 88 -0.86 -11.84 15.56
CA PRO A 88 -1.93 -11.52 16.51
C PRO A 88 -1.70 -10.22 17.31
N ALA A 89 -0.47 -9.71 17.34
CA ALA A 89 -0.09 -8.47 18.03
C ALA A 89 -0.21 -7.22 17.14
N THR A 90 -0.39 -7.36 15.82
CA THR A 90 -0.46 -6.20 14.92
C THR A 90 -1.85 -5.55 14.97
N PRO A 91 -1.93 -4.21 14.98
CA PRO A 91 -3.17 -3.52 14.68
C PRO A 91 -3.55 -3.71 13.20
N ILE A 92 -4.85 -3.65 12.93
CA ILE A 92 -5.45 -3.64 11.60
C ILE A 92 -6.03 -2.26 11.37
N ILE A 93 -5.66 -1.63 10.26
CA ILE A 93 -6.28 -0.39 9.80
C ILE A 93 -7.10 -0.73 8.57
N VAL A 94 -8.37 -0.31 8.56
CA VAL A 94 -9.25 -0.40 7.40
C VAL A 94 -9.53 1.02 6.90
N THR A 95 -9.27 1.29 5.62
CA THR A 95 -9.33 2.66 5.05
C THR A 95 -10.25 2.73 3.84
N GLY A 96 -11.18 3.70 3.87
CA GLY A 96 -12.16 3.95 2.82
C GLY A 96 -13.36 4.73 3.35
N GLY A 97 -13.46 6.00 2.98
CA GLY A 97 -14.42 6.95 3.52
C GLY A 97 -15.66 7.21 2.67
N ASN A 98 -15.70 6.76 1.41
CA ASN A 98 -16.86 6.92 0.54
C ASN A 98 -18.06 6.14 1.11
N PRO A 99 -19.12 6.82 1.57
CA PRO A 99 -20.29 6.16 2.12
C PRO A 99 -21.24 5.71 1.01
N GLU A 100 -21.79 4.50 1.14
CA GLU A 100 -22.92 4.01 0.35
C GLU A 100 -24.00 3.55 1.31
N ASN A 101 -25.25 3.92 1.04
CA ASN A 101 -26.40 3.62 1.91
C ASN A 101 -26.16 4.02 3.39
N GLY A 102 -25.43 5.12 3.63
CA GLY A 102 -25.13 5.63 4.97
C GLY A 102 -24.02 4.89 5.73
N VAL A 103 -23.31 3.95 5.08
CA VAL A 103 -22.21 3.17 5.67
C VAL A 103 -20.94 3.40 4.87
N THR A 104 -19.83 3.72 5.55
CA THR A 104 -18.51 3.81 4.90
C THR A 104 -17.92 2.42 4.70
N GLU A 105 -17.10 2.27 3.66
CA GLU A 105 -16.35 1.03 3.42
C GLU A 105 -15.55 0.60 4.65
N ALA A 106 -14.84 1.54 5.28
CA ALA A 106 -14.03 1.27 6.47
C ALA A 106 -14.87 0.74 7.63
N ARG A 107 -16.10 1.25 7.81
CA ARG A 107 -17.00 0.72 8.84
C ARG A 107 -17.43 -0.71 8.53
N ALA A 108 -17.89 -0.98 7.30
CA ALA A 108 -18.29 -2.32 6.88
C ALA A 108 -17.15 -3.34 6.99
N MET A 109 -15.93 -2.92 6.61
CA MET A 109 -14.71 -3.72 6.76
C MET A 109 -14.39 -4.05 8.23
N ALA A 110 -14.51 -3.07 9.12
CA ALA A 110 -14.26 -3.30 10.55
C ALA A 110 -15.27 -4.26 11.17
N ASP A 111 -16.56 -4.06 10.88
CA ASP A 111 -17.63 -4.94 11.34
C ASP A 111 -17.43 -6.37 10.82
N TRP A 112 -16.93 -6.53 9.59
CA TRP A 112 -16.55 -7.84 9.04
C TRP A 112 -15.40 -8.49 9.84
N PHE A 113 -14.31 -7.78 10.14
CA PHE A 113 -13.21 -8.36 10.93
C PHE A 113 -13.66 -8.81 12.32
N VAL A 114 -14.49 -7.99 12.97
CA VAL A 114 -15.05 -8.31 14.30
C VAL A 114 -15.97 -9.52 14.24
N ALA A 115 -16.84 -9.61 13.23
CA ALA A 115 -17.72 -10.75 13.01
C ALA A 115 -16.92 -12.07 12.81
N HIS A 116 -15.69 -11.98 12.30
CA HIS A 116 -14.79 -13.12 12.10
C HIS A 116 -13.78 -13.31 13.24
N GLY A 117 -14.05 -12.76 14.42
CA GLY A 117 -13.32 -13.09 15.65
C GLY A 117 -12.05 -12.28 15.90
N ILE A 118 -11.75 -11.26 15.10
CA ILE A 118 -10.71 -10.29 15.46
C ILE A 118 -11.24 -9.39 16.57
N SER A 119 -10.45 -9.21 17.63
CA SER A 119 -10.78 -8.30 18.72
C SER A 119 -11.03 -6.87 18.18
N PRO A 120 -12.16 -6.21 18.54
CA PRO A 120 -12.43 -4.83 18.13
C PRO A 120 -11.31 -3.86 18.50
N ALA A 121 -10.59 -4.11 19.58
CA ALA A 121 -9.47 -3.28 20.02
C ALA A 121 -8.26 -3.31 19.06
N ARG A 122 -8.19 -4.29 18.16
CA ARG A 122 -7.16 -4.37 17.10
C ARG A 122 -7.57 -3.66 15.82
N VAL A 123 -8.85 -3.34 15.63
CA VAL A 123 -9.38 -2.84 14.35
C VAL A 123 -9.58 -1.34 14.47
N HIS A 124 -8.83 -0.58 13.67
CA HIS A 124 -8.86 0.87 13.63
C HIS A 124 -9.46 1.33 12.31
N ILE A 125 -10.45 2.22 12.40
CA ILE A 125 -11.24 2.68 11.27
C ILE A 125 -10.67 4.02 10.77
N GLU A 126 -10.41 4.10 9.48
CA GLU A 126 -10.16 5.34 8.74
C GLU A 126 -11.28 5.51 7.70
N ASP A 127 -12.25 6.36 7.99
CA ASP A 127 -13.50 6.52 7.24
C ASP A 127 -13.64 7.88 6.56
N ARG A 128 -12.53 8.58 6.29
CA ARG A 128 -12.54 9.93 5.72
C ARG A 128 -11.95 10.00 4.31
N ALA A 129 -11.16 9.01 3.90
CA ALA A 129 -10.49 9.07 2.62
C ALA A 129 -11.43 8.83 1.41
N GLU A 130 -11.34 9.70 0.40
CA GLU A 130 -12.11 9.61 -0.85
C GLU A 130 -11.23 9.18 -2.04
N SER A 131 -9.92 9.03 -1.81
CA SER A 131 -8.92 8.72 -2.85
C SER A 131 -7.80 7.84 -2.33
N THR A 132 -7.02 7.22 -3.24
CA THR A 132 -5.86 6.41 -2.85
C THR A 132 -4.78 7.22 -2.12
N VAL A 133 -4.59 8.48 -2.49
CA VAL A 133 -3.64 9.39 -1.81
C VAL A 133 -4.10 9.64 -0.37
N GLN A 134 -5.38 9.99 -0.17
CA GLN A 134 -5.92 10.21 1.17
C GLN A 134 -5.92 8.94 2.02
N ASN A 135 -6.16 7.76 1.42
CA ASN A 135 -6.04 6.49 2.14
C ASN A 135 -4.65 6.38 2.79
N ALA A 136 -3.59 6.71 2.04
CA ALA A 136 -2.22 6.68 2.53
C ALA A 136 -1.97 7.74 3.61
N GLU A 137 -2.34 9.00 3.36
CA GLU A 137 -2.12 10.10 4.30
C GLU A 137 -2.86 9.90 5.63
N TYR A 138 -4.12 9.49 5.58
CA TYR A 138 -4.96 9.31 6.76
C TYR A 138 -4.62 8.03 7.51
N SER A 139 -4.24 6.96 6.80
CA SER A 139 -3.65 5.77 7.42
C SER A 139 -2.33 6.14 8.12
N ALA A 140 -1.48 6.97 7.54
CA ALA A 140 -0.22 7.42 8.16
C ALA A 140 -0.46 8.17 9.47
N LEU A 141 -1.49 9.04 9.51
CA LEU A 141 -1.88 9.75 10.73
C LEU A 141 -2.33 8.77 11.82
N LEU A 142 -3.16 7.80 11.45
CA LEU A 142 -3.66 6.79 12.39
C LEU A 142 -2.55 5.86 12.88
N MET A 143 -1.66 5.41 12.00
CA MET A 143 -0.47 4.61 12.34
C MET A 143 0.41 5.32 13.38
N ARG A 144 0.70 6.61 13.18
CA ARG A 144 1.44 7.42 14.17
C ARG A 144 0.74 7.48 15.51
N ALA A 145 -0.58 7.64 15.52
CA ALA A 145 -1.37 7.72 16.76
C ALA A 145 -1.34 6.41 17.56
N ILE A 146 -1.24 5.26 16.90
CA ILE A 146 -1.20 3.94 17.54
C ILE A 146 0.22 3.38 17.71
N GLY A 147 1.26 4.14 17.33
CA GLY A 147 2.66 3.75 17.47
C GLY A 147 3.17 2.76 16.40
N ALA A 148 2.43 2.58 15.30
CA ALA A 148 2.87 1.79 14.16
C ALA A 148 3.76 2.64 13.22
N VAL A 149 4.87 2.06 12.78
CA VAL A 149 5.84 2.68 11.86
C VAL A 149 5.97 1.93 10.54
N ASP A 150 5.51 0.68 10.51
CA ASP A 150 5.56 -0.20 9.35
C ASP A 150 4.17 -0.61 8.89
N ALA A 151 4.01 -0.88 7.60
CA ALA A 151 2.78 -1.39 7.04
C ALA A 151 2.97 -2.67 6.23
N VAL A 152 2.05 -3.61 6.44
CA VAL A 152 1.69 -4.61 5.42
C VAL A 152 0.48 -4.08 4.67
N LEU A 153 0.61 -3.82 3.38
CA LEU A 153 -0.48 -3.28 2.56
C LEU A 153 -1.30 -4.41 1.93
N VAL A 154 -2.61 -4.37 2.12
CA VAL A 154 -3.54 -5.35 1.56
C VAL A 154 -4.46 -4.66 0.55
N THR A 155 -4.36 -5.05 -0.72
CA THR A 155 -5.15 -4.49 -1.83
C THR A 155 -5.14 -5.45 -3.04
N SER A 156 -5.82 -5.10 -4.13
CA SER A 156 -5.87 -5.92 -5.36
C SER A 156 -4.56 -5.83 -6.15
N ALA A 157 -4.27 -6.87 -6.95
CA ALA A 157 -3.04 -6.96 -7.75
C ALA A 157 -2.83 -5.80 -8.73
N ASP A 158 -3.90 -5.30 -9.33
CA ASP A 158 -3.90 -4.14 -10.23
C ASP A 158 -3.73 -2.80 -9.50
N HIS A 159 -3.93 -2.77 -8.18
CA HIS A 159 -3.87 -1.56 -7.34
C HIS A 159 -2.61 -1.49 -6.45
N VAL A 160 -1.90 -2.60 -6.26
CA VAL A 160 -0.84 -2.72 -5.25
C VAL A 160 0.35 -1.78 -5.50
N GLN A 161 0.77 -1.62 -6.76
CA GLN A 161 1.89 -0.75 -7.11
C GLN A 161 1.58 0.72 -6.82
N ARG A 162 0.36 1.17 -7.18
CA ARG A 162 -0.09 2.54 -6.89
C ARG A 162 -0.18 2.76 -5.38
N ALA A 163 -0.83 1.86 -4.66
CA ALA A 163 -0.98 1.96 -3.22
C ALA A 163 0.38 2.00 -2.50
N GLN A 164 1.32 1.14 -2.88
CA GLN A 164 2.67 1.14 -2.33
C GLN A 164 3.37 2.48 -2.55
N GLY A 165 3.27 3.05 -3.76
CA GLY A 165 3.82 4.37 -4.08
C GLY A 165 3.28 5.49 -3.18
N GLU A 166 1.96 5.54 -2.99
CA GLU A 166 1.32 6.57 -2.14
C GLU A 166 1.70 6.42 -0.66
N PHE A 167 1.78 5.18 -0.15
CA PHE A 167 2.18 4.94 1.24
C PHE A 167 3.65 5.28 1.49
N LEU A 168 4.54 4.98 0.54
CA LEU A 168 5.93 5.41 0.59
C LEU A 168 6.04 6.95 0.55
N ALA A 169 5.25 7.61 -0.29
CA ALA A 169 5.19 9.07 -0.36
C ALA A 169 4.65 9.71 0.93
N ALA A 170 3.72 9.03 1.62
CA ALA A 170 3.22 9.42 2.94
C ALA A 170 4.21 9.15 4.10
N GLY A 171 5.41 8.63 3.80
CA GLY A 171 6.47 8.36 4.76
C GLY A 171 6.27 7.07 5.57
N ILE A 172 5.44 6.15 5.08
CA ILE A 172 5.24 4.83 5.70
C ILE A 172 6.22 3.82 5.09
N ARG A 173 6.91 3.06 5.95
CA ARG A 173 7.72 1.94 5.49
C ARG A 173 6.82 0.74 5.18
N VAL A 174 6.73 0.37 3.91
CA VAL A 174 5.99 -0.82 3.46
C VAL A 174 6.91 -2.03 3.54
N VAL A 175 6.65 -2.94 4.47
CA VAL A 175 7.48 -4.13 4.70
C VAL A 175 7.01 -5.35 3.91
N ALA A 176 5.73 -5.38 3.57
CA ALA A 176 5.16 -6.37 2.68
C ALA A 176 3.92 -5.80 1.97
N THR A 177 3.58 -6.40 0.85
CA THR A 177 2.32 -6.20 0.15
C THR A 177 1.64 -7.54 0.00
N LEU A 178 0.34 -7.59 0.20
CA LEU A 178 -0.46 -8.78 0.10
C LEU A 178 -1.66 -8.54 -0.80
N THR A 179 -1.79 -9.40 -1.82
CA THR A 179 -2.93 -9.39 -2.74
C THR A 179 -3.72 -10.68 -2.60
N PRO A 180 -5.04 -10.69 -2.89
CA PRO A 180 -5.86 -11.89 -2.67
C PRO A 180 -5.33 -13.15 -3.37
N ASP A 181 -4.75 -13.03 -4.56
CA ASP A 181 -4.14 -14.11 -5.34
C ASP A 181 -2.89 -14.73 -4.69
N GLN A 182 -2.31 -14.05 -3.70
CA GLN A 182 -1.17 -14.53 -2.93
C GLN A 182 -1.56 -15.26 -1.65
N THR A 183 -2.86 -15.33 -1.34
CA THR A 183 -3.38 -16.04 -0.17
C THR A 183 -4.05 -17.35 -0.56
N PRO A 184 -3.95 -18.40 0.28
CA PRO A 184 -4.63 -19.67 -0.01
C PRO A 184 -6.13 -19.42 -0.19
N SER A 185 -6.71 -19.88 -1.30
CA SER A 185 -8.14 -19.72 -1.62
C SER A 185 -9.09 -20.36 -0.59
N SER A 186 -8.56 -21.22 0.28
CA SER A 186 -9.26 -21.86 1.40
C SER A 186 -9.31 -21.01 2.68
N ALA A 187 -8.62 -19.86 2.72
CA ALA A 187 -8.56 -19.01 3.91
C ALA A 187 -9.78 -18.09 4.06
N LEU A 188 -10.95 -18.56 3.63
CA LEU A 188 -12.20 -17.98 4.11
C LEU A 188 -12.21 -18.13 5.64
N PRO A 189 -12.55 -17.06 6.37
CA PRO A 189 -12.61 -17.13 7.82
C PRO A 189 -13.58 -18.24 8.25
N PHE A 190 -13.14 -19.10 9.15
CA PHE A 190 -14.00 -20.10 9.77
C PHE A 190 -15.09 -19.37 10.58
N GLY A 191 -16.37 -19.53 10.21
CA GLY A 191 -17.50 -18.86 10.88
C GLY A 191 -18.82 -19.03 10.12
N PRO A 192 -19.98 -18.72 10.74
CA PRO A 192 -21.28 -18.83 10.07
C PRO A 192 -21.39 -17.85 8.89
N ARG A 193 -22.06 -18.31 7.82
CA ARG A 193 -22.35 -17.55 6.59
C ARG A 193 -23.58 -16.67 6.75
#